data_AF-A0A137Q316-F1
#
_entry.id   AF-A0A137Q316-F1
#
_cell.length_a   1.000
_cell.length_b   1.000
_cell.length_c   1.000
_cell.angle_alpha   90.00
_cell.angle_beta   90.00
_cell.angle_gamma   90.00
#
_symmetry.space_group_name_H-M   'P 1'
#
loop_
_entity.id
_entity.type
_entity.pdbx_description
1 polymer ?
#
loop_
_entity_poly.entity_id
_entity_poly.type
_entity_poly.pdbx_seq_one_letter_code
_entity_poly.pdbx_strand_id
1 'polypeptide(L)'
;LWYFPPGIPHSLQATDDSPDGTEFLLVFDSGDFDEDSTFLLTDWMAHVPAEVLSKNFQVDVDAFKNVPAKELYIFPANPPETDNAPSDPQGTAPEPFSFNLSQVKPTQFSGGSVKVVDSSIFKISQTIAAAEVTVEPGAMRELHWHPTQDEWSFFIEGSARMTIFAAESNAHTFDYQAGDIGYVPATFEVVFTEASAGHYVENVGNTTVKYLEIFRSDKFQDISLNQWLALTPPAVVKAHLGFSDDVIAKLTKTKQTVVGPA
;
A
#
# COMPACT_ATOMS: atom_id res chain seq x y z
N LEU A 1 3.83 -2.52 -9.93
CA LEU A 1 3.72 -1.30 -9.09
C LEU A 1 4.34 -0.15 -9.83
N TRP A 2 3.83 1.06 -9.61
CA TRP A 2 4.49 2.31 -9.95
C TRP A 2 4.52 3.20 -8.70
N TYR A 3 5.49 4.10 -8.64
CA TYR A 3 5.54 5.16 -7.64
C TYR A 3 5.95 6.45 -8.35
N PHE A 4 5.12 7.49 -8.20
CA PHE A 4 5.39 8.82 -8.73
C PHE A 4 5.74 9.74 -7.56
N PRO A 5 6.98 10.26 -7.46
CA PRO A 5 7.34 11.22 -6.45
C PRO A 5 6.46 12.48 -6.50
N PRO A 6 6.21 13.14 -5.37
CA PRO A 6 5.39 14.35 -5.33
C PRO A 6 5.85 15.41 -6.32
N GLY A 7 4.90 15.95 -7.10
CA GLY A 7 5.14 17.02 -8.06
C GLY A 7 5.77 16.61 -9.40
N ILE A 8 6.03 15.32 -9.62
CA ILE A 8 6.50 14.83 -10.92
C ILE A 8 5.28 14.50 -11.81
N PRO A 9 5.14 15.14 -12.99
CA PRO A 9 4.03 14.88 -13.88
C PRO A 9 4.10 13.46 -14.46
N HIS A 10 2.94 12.85 -14.66
CA HIS A 10 2.81 11.49 -15.17
C HIS A 10 1.50 11.34 -15.97
N SER A 11 1.38 10.23 -16.68
CA SER A 11 0.20 9.85 -17.45
C SER A 11 0.08 8.33 -17.49
N LEU A 12 -1.14 7.82 -17.60
CA LEU A 12 -1.43 6.40 -17.75
C LEU A 12 -2.20 6.19 -19.06
N GLN A 13 -1.77 5.22 -19.86
CA GLN A 13 -2.43 4.82 -21.09
C GLN A 13 -2.49 3.29 -21.14
N ALA A 14 -3.69 2.74 -21.33
CA ALA A 14 -3.86 1.30 -21.54
C ALA A 14 -3.29 0.87 -22.90
N THR A 15 -2.66 -0.30 -22.94
CA THR A 15 -1.91 -0.81 -24.10
C THR A 15 -2.71 -1.72 -25.05
N ASP A 16 -3.98 -2.01 -24.73
CA ASP A 16 -4.81 -3.00 -25.44
C ASP A 16 -4.26 -4.45 -25.36
N ASP A 17 -3.37 -4.74 -24.41
CA ASP A 17 -2.85 -6.10 -24.15
C ASP A 17 -3.94 -7.09 -23.68
N SER A 18 -5.07 -6.55 -23.21
CA SER A 18 -6.24 -7.31 -22.78
C SER A 18 -7.51 -6.65 -23.31
N PRO A 19 -8.47 -7.42 -23.87
CA PRO A 19 -9.76 -6.88 -24.33
C PRO A 19 -10.62 -6.32 -23.19
N ASP A 20 -10.34 -6.72 -21.95
CA ASP A 20 -11.03 -6.23 -20.75
C ASP A 20 -10.44 -4.90 -20.23
N GLY A 21 -9.39 -4.39 -20.87
CA GLY A 21 -8.69 -3.17 -20.47
C GLY A 21 -7.75 -3.38 -19.29
N THR A 22 -7.59 -2.35 -18.47
CA THR A 22 -6.68 -2.36 -17.31
C THR A 22 -7.39 -1.75 -16.11
N GLU A 23 -7.32 -2.45 -14.98
CA GLU A 23 -7.83 -2.00 -13.69
C GLU A 23 -6.68 -1.98 -12.67
N PHE A 24 -6.64 -0.96 -11.81
CA PHE A 24 -5.56 -0.78 -10.84
C PHE A 24 -6.03 0.03 -9.63
N LEU A 25 -5.30 -0.12 -8.52
CA LEU A 25 -5.47 0.67 -7.32
C LEU A 25 -4.41 1.79 -7.28
N LEU A 26 -4.84 3.03 -7.12
CA LEU A 26 -3.97 4.17 -6.81
C LEU A 26 -4.07 4.49 -5.32
N VAL A 27 -2.93 4.72 -4.67
CA VAL A 27 -2.87 5.11 -3.26
C VAL A 27 -2.01 6.36 -3.13
N PHE A 28 -2.58 7.37 -2.47
CA PHE A 28 -1.93 8.65 -2.23
C PHE A 28 -1.54 8.76 -0.75
N ASP A 29 -0.44 9.44 -0.46
CA ASP A 29 0.10 9.55 0.90
C ASP A 29 -0.64 10.59 1.78
N SER A 30 -1.84 11.00 1.36
CA SER A 30 -2.71 11.94 2.04
C SER A 30 -4.16 11.45 1.98
N GLY A 31 -4.82 11.38 3.14
CA GLY A 31 -6.24 11.06 3.23
C GLY A 31 -7.16 12.19 2.74
N ASP A 32 -6.62 13.40 2.57
CA ASP A 32 -7.34 14.57 2.03
C ASP A 32 -7.27 14.63 0.48
N PHE A 33 -6.67 13.63 -0.18
CA PHE A 33 -6.57 13.60 -1.63
C PHE A 33 -7.96 13.51 -2.28
N ASP A 34 -8.12 14.26 -3.37
CA ASP A 34 -9.32 14.27 -4.22
C ASP A 34 -8.87 14.20 -5.68
N GLU A 35 -9.39 13.23 -6.43
CA GLU A 35 -9.02 13.03 -7.83
C GLU A 35 -9.46 14.18 -8.74
N ASP A 36 -10.53 14.89 -8.36
CA ASP A 36 -11.04 16.08 -9.05
C ASP A 36 -10.13 17.30 -8.85
N SER A 37 -9.18 17.24 -7.92
CA SER A 37 -8.26 18.34 -7.58
C SER A 37 -6.85 18.16 -8.16
N THR A 38 -6.68 17.24 -9.12
CA THR A 38 -5.38 17.06 -9.79
C THR A 38 -5.03 18.20 -10.74
N PHE A 39 -3.73 18.43 -10.95
CA PHE A 39 -3.25 19.44 -11.90
C PHE A 39 -3.23 18.86 -13.33
N LEU A 40 -4.26 19.15 -14.12
CA LEU A 40 -4.39 18.62 -15.47
C LEU A 40 -3.75 19.54 -16.52
N LEU A 41 -2.99 18.94 -17.45
CA LEU A 41 -2.29 19.68 -18.51
C LEU A 41 -3.25 20.56 -19.33
N THR A 42 -4.37 19.99 -19.76
CA THR A 42 -5.36 20.68 -20.59
C THR A 42 -6.12 21.76 -19.82
N ASP A 43 -6.37 21.55 -18.53
CA ASP A 43 -6.93 22.59 -17.67
C ASP A 43 -5.98 23.79 -17.56
N TRP A 44 -4.70 23.52 -17.27
CA TRP A 44 -3.71 24.59 -17.20
C TRP A 44 -3.56 25.32 -18.53
N MET A 45 -3.44 24.60 -19.64
CA MET A 45 -3.30 25.21 -20.96
C MET A 45 -4.54 26.03 -21.37
N ALA A 46 -5.75 25.63 -20.95
CA ALA A 46 -6.97 26.41 -21.19
C ALA A 46 -7.03 27.72 -20.40
N HIS A 47 -6.31 27.80 -19.28
CA HIS A 47 -6.31 28.94 -18.36
C HIS A 47 -5.06 29.83 -18.44
N VAL A 48 -4.25 29.67 -19.49
CA VAL A 48 -3.12 30.56 -19.81
C VAL A 48 -3.42 31.32 -21.11
N PRO A 49 -3.24 32.66 -21.16
CA PRO A 49 -3.43 33.42 -22.38
C PRO A 49 -2.56 32.88 -23.53
N ALA A 50 -3.15 32.77 -24.72
CA ALA A 50 -2.49 32.15 -25.87
C ALA A 50 -1.19 32.89 -26.27
N GLU A 51 -1.10 34.21 -26.04
CA GLU A 51 0.12 34.99 -26.24
C GLU A 51 1.24 34.63 -25.25
N VAL A 52 0.89 34.20 -24.03
CA VAL A 52 1.87 33.69 -23.04
C VAL A 52 2.35 32.31 -23.44
N LEU A 53 1.45 31.43 -23.90
CA LEU A 53 1.83 30.12 -24.46
C LEU A 53 2.72 30.29 -25.69
N SER A 54 2.33 31.14 -26.64
CA SER A 54 3.11 31.51 -27.82
C SER A 54 4.53 31.96 -27.43
N LYS A 55 4.65 32.85 -26.44
CA LYS A 55 5.95 33.28 -25.91
C LYS A 55 6.73 32.16 -25.24
N ASN A 56 6.08 31.27 -24.49
CA ASN A 56 6.77 30.15 -23.83
C ASN A 56 7.32 29.13 -24.85
N PHE A 57 6.49 28.74 -25.80
CA PHE A 57 6.82 27.71 -26.81
C PHE A 57 7.55 28.26 -28.04
N GLN A 58 7.66 29.58 -28.19
CA GLN A 58 8.28 30.26 -29.33
C GLN A 58 7.63 29.89 -30.68
N VAL A 59 6.29 29.79 -30.71
CA VAL A 59 5.48 29.48 -31.89
C VAL A 59 4.35 30.51 -32.07
N ASP A 60 3.73 30.56 -33.25
CA ASP A 60 2.57 31.42 -33.51
C ASP A 60 1.40 31.11 -32.57
N VAL A 61 0.63 32.13 -32.19
CA VAL A 61 -0.54 32.01 -31.30
C VAL A 61 -1.60 31.04 -31.86
N ASP A 62 -1.70 30.94 -33.18
CA ASP A 62 -2.62 30.02 -33.87
C ASP A 62 -2.31 28.54 -33.60
N ALA A 63 -1.11 28.20 -33.12
CA ALA A 63 -0.77 26.84 -32.70
C ALA A 63 -1.66 26.34 -31.55
N PHE A 64 -2.19 27.26 -30.74
CA PHE A 64 -3.00 26.94 -29.56
C PHE A 64 -4.51 27.01 -29.79
N LYS A 65 -4.97 27.31 -31.02
CA LYS A 65 -6.41 27.48 -31.32
C LYS A 65 -7.27 26.24 -31.07
N ASN A 66 -6.65 25.06 -31.06
CA ASN A 66 -7.31 23.77 -30.86
C ASN A 66 -7.02 23.16 -29.48
N VAL A 67 -6.36 23.88 -28.58
CA VAL A 67 -6.23 23.43 -27.18
C VAL A 67 -7.64 23.26 -26.61
N PRO A 68 -7.96 22.13 -25.96
CA PRO A 68 -9.25 21.93 -25.33
C PRO A 68 -9.60 23.07 -24.37
N ALA A 69 -10.84 23.57 -24.43
CA ALA A 69 -11.30 24.67 -23.56
C ALA A 69 -11.62 24.21 -22.12
N LYS A 70 -11.56 22.90 -21.88
CA LYS A 70 -11.80 22.25 -20.58
C LYS A 70 -10.81 21.12 -20.43
N GLU A 71 -10.63 20.69 -19.19
CA GLU A 71 -9.81 19.56 -18.86
C GLU A 71 -10.23 18.27 -19.60
N LEU A 72 -9.23 17.48 -19.92
CA LEU A 72 -9.36 16.09 -20.34
C LEU A 72 -8.75 15.25 -19.23
N TYR A 73 -9.61 14.61 -18.45
CA TYR A 73 -9.22 13.73 -17.35
C TYR A 73 -8.92 12.31 -17.87
N ILE A 74 -9.97 11.55 -18.19
CA ILE A 74 -9.89 10.25 -18.88
C ILE A 74 -10.60 10.36 -20.22
N PHE A 75 -9.93 9.93 -21.29
CA PHE A 75 -10.46 10.00 -22.64
C PHE A 75 -9.92 8.87 -23.53
N PRO A 76 -10.68 8.42 -24.54
CA PRO A 76 -10.24 7.37 -25.44
C PRO A 76 -9.11 7.85 -26.34
N ALA A 77 -8.12 6.97 -26.56
CA ALA A 77 -7.05 7.15 -27.53
C ALA A 77 -6.71 5.80 -28.16
N ASN A 78 -6.06 5.81 -29.33
CA ASN A 78 -5.48 4.59 -29.87
C ASN A 78 -4.40 4.07 -28.91
N PRO A 79 -4.18 2.74 -28.83
CA PRO A 79 -3.09 2.19 -28.04
C PRO A 79 -1.72 2.72 -28.53
N PRO A 80 -0.71 2.77 -27.65
CA PRO A 80 0.62 3.23 -28.01
C PRO A 80 1.23 2.35 -29.11
N GLU A 81 1.86 2.98 -30.12
CA GLU A 81 2.53 2.26 -31.21
C GLU A 81 3.88 1.65 -30.78
N THR A 82 4.48 2.16 -29.69
CA THR A 82 5.78 1.72 -29.19
C THR A 82 5.95 2.00 -27.70
N ASP A 83 6.67 1.10 -27.02
CA ASP A 83 7.11 1.28 -25.62
C ASP A 83 8.46 2.01 -25.51
N ASN A 84 9.05 2.44 -26.64
CA ASN A 84 10.33 3.12 -26.63
C ASN A 84 10.17 4.54 -26.07
N ALA A 85 10.82 4.80 -24.94
CA ALA A 85 10.91 6.14 -24.39
C ALA A 85 11.59 7.10 -25.38
N PRO A 86 11.16 8.37 -25.45
CA PRO A 86 11.88 9.41 -26.19
C PRO A 86 13.33 9.53 -25.73
N SER A 87 14.25 9.82 -26.66
CA SER A 87 15.64 10.09 -26.32
C SER A 87 15.77 11.42 -25.58
N ASP A 88 16.42 11.41 -24.41
CA ASP A 88 16.71 12.62 -23.63
C ASP A 88 18.23 12.90 -23.60
N PRO A 89 18.70 14.05 -24.10
CA PRO A 89 20.11 14.43 -24.02
C PRO A 89 20.62 14.61 -22.58
N GLN A 90 19.74 14.74 -21.58
CA GLN A 90 20.07 14.81 -20.16
C GLN A 90 20.19 13.43 -19.50
N GLY A 91 19.91 12.35 -20.24
CA GLY A 91 20.00 10.97 -19.78
C GLY A 91 18.67 10.42 -19.27
N THR A 92 18.72 9.25 -18.62
CA THR A 92 17.54 8.59 -18.06
C THR A 92 17.45 8.81 -16.55
N ALA A 93 16.24 8.63 -16.00
CA ALA A 93 16.07 8.63 -14.55
C ALA A 93 17.01 7.61 -13.88
N PRO A 94 17.67 7.96 -12.76
CA PRO A 94 18.62 7.08 -12.10
C PRO A 94 17.95 5.86 -11.44
N GLU A 95 16.71 6.02 -10.98
CA GLU A 95 15.90 4.97 -10.37
C GLU A 95 14.66 4.72 -11.22
N PRO A 96 14.24 3.45 -11.42
CA PRO A 96 13.03 3.13 -12.15
C PRO A 96 11.80 3.54 -11.33
N PHE A 97 10.76 4.03 -12.01
CA PHE A 97 9.48 4.40 -11.42
C PHE A 97 8.51 3.22 -11.32
N SER A 98 8.87 2.08 -11.90
CA SER A 98 8.08 0.84 -11.88
C SER A 98 8.83 -0.28 -11.15
N PHE A 99 8.07 -1.19 -10.55
CA PHE A 99 8.59 -2.33 -9.82
C PHE A 99 7.69 -3.56 -9.98
N ASN A 100 8.30 -4.69 -10.34
CA ASN A 100 7.62 -5.96 -10.62
C ASN A 100 7.38 -6.76 -9.33
N LEU A 101 6.39 -6.36 -8.52
CA LEU A 101 6.04 -7.08 -7.28
C LEU A 101 5.70 -8.55 -7.53
N SER A 102 5.12 -8.88 -8.70
CA SER A 102 4.82 -10.26 -9.12
C SER A 102 6.06 -11.16 -9.20
N GLN A 103 7.25 -10.58 -9.43
CA GLN A 103 8.53 -11.30 -9.51
C GLN A 103 9.25 -11.39 -8.16
N VAL A 104 8.76 -10.71 -7.11
CA VAL A 104 9.32 -10.82 -5.77
C VAL A 104 9.02 -12.21 -5.23
N LYS A 105 10.07 -12.93 -4.81
CA LYS A 105 9.92 -14.22 -4.14
C LYS A 105 9.23 -13.99 -2.78
N PRO A 106 8.03 -14.55 -2.56
CA PRO A 106 7.35 -14.42 -1.27
C PRO A 106 8.09 -15.18 -0.17
N THR A 107 8.04 -14.64 1.04
CA THR A 107 8.40 -15.37 2.25
C THR A 107 7.25 -16.29 2.60
N GLN A 108 7.51 -17.60 2.66
CA GLN A 108 6.52 -18.63 2.93
C GLN A 108 6.45 -18.92 4.42
N PHE A 109 5.23 -19.02 4.95
CA PHE A 109 4.93 -19.34 6.34
C PHE A 109 3.91 -20.48 6.41
N SER A 110 3.57 -20.94 7.62
CA SER A 110 2.69 -22.11 7.77
C SER A 110 1.26 -21.85 7.32
N GLY A 111 0.80 -20.59 7.36
CA GLY A 111 -0.56 -20.20 6.99
C GLY A 111 -0.70 -19.43 5.69
N GLY A 112 0.40 -19.23 4.95
CA GLY A 112 0.37 -18.42 3.73
C GLY A 112 1.71 -17.76 3.43
N SER A 113 1.69 -16.57 2.85
CA SER A 113 2.92 -15.93 2.38
C SER A 113 2.85 -14.41 2.38
N VAL A 114 4.02 -13.77 2.43
CA VAL A 114 4.12 -12.30 2.39
C VAL A 114 5.20 -11.85 1.41
N LYS A 115 4.91 -10.82 0.62
CA LYS A 115 5.90 -10.04 -0.14
C LYS A 115 5.93 -8.63 0.42
N VAL A 116 7.09 -8.16 0.86
CA VAL A 116 7.28 -6.79 1.32
C VAL A 116 8.01 -5.99 0.24
N VAL A 117 7.55 -4.76 0.01
CA VAL A 117 8.18 -3.79 -0.88
C VAL A 117 8.27 -2.44 -0.17
N ASP A 118 9.48 -1.90 -0.08
CA ASP A 118 9.77 -0.61 0.54
C ASP A 118 11.02 0.02 -0.09
N SER A 119 11.51 1.15 0.44
CA SER A 119 12.67 1.88 -0.08
C SER A 119 13.99 1.07 -0.05
N SER A 120 14.02 -0.13 0.55
CA SER A 120 15.19 -1.03 0.52
C SER A 120 15.35 -1.75 -0.82
N ILE A 121 14.25 -2.02 -1.53
CA ILE A 121 14.25 -2.73 -2.82
C ILE A 121 13.61 -1.92 -3.95
N PHE A 122 12.66 -1.04 -3.64
CA PHE A 122 12.06 -0.10 -4.58
C PHE A 122 12.46 1.33 -4.21
N LYS A 123 13.68 1.72 -4.61
CA LYS A 123 14.40 2.88 -4.09
C LYS A 123 13.68 4.21 -4.24
N ILE A 124 12.83 4.37 -5.26
CA ILE A 124 12.11 5.62 -5.46
C ILE A 124 10.92 5.79 -4.50
N SER A 125 10.39 4.69 -3.93
CA SER A 125 9.24 4.68 -3.03
C SER A 125 9.62 5.10 -1.62
N GLN A 126 9.74 6.42 -1.43
CA GLN A 126 10.24 7.03 -0.19
C GLN A 126 9.16 7.33 0.85
N THR A 127 7.89 7.35 0.44
CA THR A 127 6.76 7.67 1.33
C THR A 127 5.74 6.56 1.44
N ILE A 128 5.89 5.49 0.64
CA ILE A 128 4.98 4.35 0.64
C ILE A 128 5.79 3.06 0.79
N ALA A 129 5.45 2.28 1.80
CA ALA A 129 5.85 0.89 1.95
C ALA A 129 4.59 0.02 1.86
N ALA A 130 4.72 -1.20 1.35
CA ALA A 130 3.59 -2.11 1.23
C ALA A 130 3.98 -3.57 1.47
N ALA A 131 3.00 -4.37 1.87
CA ALA A 131 3.09 -5.81 1.88
C ALA A 131 1.89 -6.43 1.15
N GLU A 132 2.13 -7.39 0.26
CA GLU A 132 1.08 -8.30 -0.23
C GLU A 132 1.06 -9.52 0.69
N VAL A 133 -0.07 -9.72 1.37
CA VAL A 133 -0.26 -10.82 2.32
C VAL A 133 -1.26 -11.81 1.74
N THR A 134 -0.89 -13.08 1.78
CA THR A 134 -1.74 -14.21 1.43
C THR A 134 -2.01 -15.03 2.69
N VAL A 135 -3.28 -15.28 3.00
CA VAL A 135 -3.73 -16.05 4.16
C VAL A 135 -4.61 -17.19 3.68
N GLU A 136 -4.15 -18.42 3.86
CA GLU A 136 -4.87 -19.63 3.44
C GLU A 136 -6.10 -19.90 4.32
N PRO A 137 -7.07 -20.72 3.86
CA PRO A 137 -8.23 -21.09 4.67
C PRO A 137 -7.85 -21.64 6.05
N GLY A 138 -8.45 -21.09 7.11
CA GLY A 138 -8.16 -21.46 8.50
C GLY A 138 -6.85 -20.89 9.07
N ALA A 139 -6.13 -20.05 8.32
CA ALA A 139 -4.95 -19.33 8.79
C ALA A 139 -5.26 -17.89 9.19
N MET A 140 -4.27 -17.22 9.78
CA MET A 140 -4.35 -15.79 10.11
C MET A 140 -3.00 -15.08 9.97
N ARG A 141 -3.03 -13.81 9.57
CA ARG A 141 -1.98 -12.82 9.89
C ARG A 141 -1.92 -12.71 11.42
N GLU A 142 -0.77 -13.01 12.00
CA GLU A 142 -0.64 -13.14 13.46
C GLU A 142 -0.91 -11.83 14.21
N LEU A 143 -1.18 -11.92 15.52
CA LEU A 143 -1.34 -10.74 16.38
C LEU A 143 -0.07 -9.88 16.37
N HIS A 144 -0.21 -8.63 15.94
CA HIS A 144 0.88 -7.68 15.80
C HIS A 144 0.41 -6.23 15.86
N TRP A 145 1.35 -5.30 15.79
CA TRP A 145 1.07 -3.88 15.55
C TRP A 145 2.20 -3.25 14.72
N HIS A 146 1.91 -2.09 14.15
CA HIS A 146 2.89 -1.25 13.48
C HIS A 146 3.28 -0.10 14.41
N PRO A 147 4.58 0.09 14.70
CA PRO A 147 5.00 0.97 15.79
C PRO A 147 4.86 2.47 15.49
N THR A 148 4.77 2.84 14.21
CA THR A 148 5.01 4.23 13.79
C THR A 148 4.08 4.73 12.70
N GLN A 149 3.37 3.87 11.97
CA GLN A 149 2.57 4.27 10.80
C GLN A 149 1.24 3.56 10.75
N ASP A 150 0.20 4.32 10.41
CA ASP A 150 -1.12 3.77 10.17
C ASP A 150 -1.03 2.72 9.06
N GLU A 151 -1.78 1.65 9.22
CA GLU A 151 -1.99 0.68 8.17
C GLU A 151 -3.26 1.06 7.41
N TRP A 152 -3.12 1.27 6.10
CA TRP A 152 -4.23 1.28 5.17
C TRP A 152 -4.22 -0.04 4.42
N SER A 153 -5.35 -0.74 4.38
CA SER A 153 -5.41 -2.09 3.80
C SER A 153 -6.41 -2.15 2.64
N PHE A 154 -6.13 -2.93 1.60
CA PHE A 154 -7.08 -3.23 0.53
C PHE A 154 -7.22 -4.73 0.33
N PHE A 155 -8.45 -5.23 0.48
CA PHE A 155 -8.75 -6.65 0.34
C PHE A 155 -9.01 -6.96 -1.14
N ILE A 156 -8.09 -7.70 -1.77
CA ILE A 156 -8.18 -8.06 -3.19
C ILE A 156 -9.17 -9.21 -3.39
N GLU A 157 -9.09 -10.24 -2.53
CA GLU A 157 -9.96 -11.41 -2.61
C GLU A 157 -10.12 -12.10 -1.24
N GLY A 158 -11.15 -12.94 -1.14
CA GLY A 158 -11.45 -13.76 0.03
C GLY A 158 -12.42 -13.11 1.02
N SER A 159 -12.52 -13.71 2.20
CA SER A 159 -13.34 -13.22 3.31
C SER A 159 -12.55 -13.28 4.60
N ALA A 160 -12.36 -12.12 5.23
CA ALA A 160 -11.54 -11.97 6.41
C ALA A 160 -12.31 -11.29 7.54
N ARG A 161 -11.83 -11.45 8.76
CA ARG A 161 -12.17 -10.56 9.87
C ARG A 161 -10.90 -10.00 10.49
N MET A 162 -10.98 -8.80 11.03
CA MET A 162 -9.92 -8.19 11.80
C MET A 162 -10.49 -7.56 13.07
N THR A 163 -9.87 -7.87 14.20
CA THR A 163 -10.12 -7.13 15.45
C THR A 163 -9.02 -6.10 15.63
N ILE A 164 -9.43 -4.85 15.87
CA ILE A 164 -8.55 -3.75 16.23
C ILE A 164 -8.69 -3.52 17.73
N PHE A 165 -7.57 -3.55 18.45
CA PHE A 165 -7.48 -3.24 19.87
C PHE A 165 -6.83 -1.87 20.08
N ALA A 166 -7.60 -0.93 20.60
CA ALA A 166 -7.24 0.48 20.78
C ALA A 166 -7.02 0.85 22.26
N ALA A 167 -6.32 -0.01 23.01
CA ALA A 167 -6.07 0.12 24.47
C ALA A 167 -7.35 0.31 25.31
N GLU A 168 -7.19 0.47 26.64
CA GLU A 168 -8.28 0.79 27.57
C GLU A 168 -9.54 -0.09 27.45
N SER A 169 -9.34 -1.39 27.14
CA SER A 169 -10.41 -2.35 26.87
C SER A 169 -11.31 -2.03 25.66
N ASN A 170 -10.88 -1.13 24.78
CA ASN A 170 -11.53 -0.82 23.53
C ASN A 170 -11.06 -1.79 22.42
N ALA A 171 -11.99 -2.58 21.92
CA ALA A 171 -11.74 -3.47 20.78
C ALA A 171 -13.00 -3.57 19.92
N HIS A 172 -12.81 -3.60 18.60
CA HIS A 172 -13.89 -3.80 17.65
C HIS A 172 -13.45 -4.75 16.54
N THR A 173 -14.36 -5.60 16.09
CA THR A 173 -14.15 -6.56 15.01
C THR A 173 -14.92 -6.13 13.78
N PHE A 174 -14.26 -6.18 12.63
CA PHE A 174 -14.82 -5.84 11.34
C PHE A 174 -14.61 -7.02 10.38
N ASP A 175 -15.60 -7.26 9.53
CA ASP A 175 -15.51 -8.24 8.45
C ASP A 175 -15.11 -7.50 7.16
N TYR A 176 -14.30 -8.16 6.32
CA TYR A 176 -13.77 -7.63 5.07
C TYR A 176 -13.91 -8.66 3.95
N GLN A 177 -14.17 -8.17 2.74
CA GLN A 177 -14.23 -8.95 1.50
C GLN A 177 -13.53 -8.20 0.35
N ALA A 178 -13.50 -8.82 -0.83
CA ALA A 178 -12.94 -8.21 -2.04
C ALA A 178 -13.51 -6.79 -2.29
N GLY A 179 -12.62 -5.81 -2.46
CA GLY A 179 -12.95 -4.41 -2.69
C GLY A 179 -13.03 -3.55 -1.42
N ASP A 180 -13.00 -4.16 -0.22
CA ASP A 180 -13.07 -3.40 1.03
C ASP A 180 -11.72 -2.75 1.38
N ILE A 181 -11.83 -1.61 2.06
CA ILE A 181 -10.71 -0.85 2.63
C ILE A 181 -10.68 -1.06 4.14
N GLY A 182 -9.53 -1.46 4.66
CA GLY A 182 -9.22 -1.52 6.09
C GLY A 182 -8.38 -0.32 6.54
N TYR A 183 -8.47 0.01 7.83
CA TYR A 183 -7.60 1.03 8.43
C TYR A 183 -7.31 0.70 9.89
N VAL A 184 -6.03 0.70 10.26
CA VAL A 184 -5.56 0.49 11.63
C VAL A 184 -4.66 1.66 12.04
N PRO A 185 -5.06 2.49 13.02
CA PRO A 185 -4.27 3.63 13.44
C PRO A 185 -2.99 3.20 14.17
N ALA A 186 -1.85 3.81 13.83
CA ALA A 186 -0.59 3.64 14.54
C ALA A 186 -0.53 4.42 15.84
N THR A 187 -1.31 5.50 15.95
CA THR A 187 -1.42 6.29 17.16
C THR A 187 -2.87 6.65 17.39
N PHE A 188 -3.34 6.39 18.60
CA PHE A 188 -4.52 7.03 19.15
C PHE A 188 -4.15 7.63 20.50
N GLU A 189 -4.81 8.72 20.88
CA GLU A 189 -4.56 9.38 22.16
C GLU A 189 -5.00 8.46 23.30
N VAL A 190 -4.03 7.92 24.02
CA VAL A 190 -4.21 7.37 25.38
C VAL A 190 -3.74 8.45 26.34
N VAL A 191 -4.37 8.56 27.51
CA VAL A 191 -4.07 9.62 28.46
C VAL A 191 -2.55 9.73 28.74
N PHE A 192 -1.93 10.81 28.22
CA PHE A 192 -0.49 11.16 28.27
C PHE A 192 0.50 10.40 27.36
N THR A 193 0.06 9.50 26.47
CA THR A 193 0.96 8.78 25.54
C THR A 193 0.29 8.39 24.22
N GLU A 194 1.08 8.20 23.16
CA GLU A 194 0.63 7.56 21.92
C GLU A 194 0.77 6.03 22.05
N ALA A 195 -0.25 5.29 21.61
CA ALA A 195 -0.22 3.83 21.53
C ALA A 195 -0.66 3.35 20.14
N SER A 196 -0.04 2.28 19.67
CA SER A 196 -0.39 1.64 18.39
C SER A 196 -1.45 0.57 18.57
N ALA A 197 -2.38 0.49 17.61
CA ALA A 197 -3.46 -0.47 17.70
C ALA A 197 -2.96 -1.88 17.36
N GLY A 198 -3.12 -2.79 18.32
CA GLY A 198 -2.87 -4.20 18.10
C GLY A 198 -3.97 -4.81 17.24
N HIS A 199 -3.64 -5.66 16.29
CA HIS A 199 -4.63 -6.29 15.42
C HIS A 199 -4.16 -7.63 14.87
N TYR A 200 -5.08 -8.33 14.19
CA TYR A 200 -4.84 -9.55 13.42
C TYR A 200 -5.81 -9.57 12.23
N VAL A 201 -5.49 -10.34 11.20
CA VAL A 201 -6.40 -10.59 10.06
C VAL A 201 -6.58 -12.11 9.93
N GLU A 202 -7.77 -12.60 10.15
CA GLU A 202 -8.10 -14.02 10.08
C GLU A 202 -8.93 -14.33 8.84
N ASN A 203 -8.56 -15.40 8.12
CA ASN A 203 -9.37 -15.90 7.03
C ASN A 203 -10.55 -16.70 7.60
N VAL A 204 -11.76 -16.16 7.44
CA VAL A 204 -13.02 -16.78 7.89
C VAL A 204 -13.74 -17.54 6.77
N GLY A 205 -13.21 -17.46 5.55
CA GLY A 205 -13.73 -18.11 4.37
C GLY A 205 -13.15 -19.49 4.12
N ASN A 206 -13.54 -20.06 2.98
CA ASN A 206 -13.04 -21.33 2.45
C ASN A 206 -12.12 -21.15 1.23
N THR A 207 -11.82 -19.90 0.85
CA THR A 207 -10.87 -19.53 -0.20
C THR A 207 -9.73 -18.72 0.40
N THR A 208 -8.62 -18.62 -0.31
CA THR A 208 -7.49 -17.78 0.08
C THR A 208 -7.93 -16.31 0.21
N VAL A 209 -7.43 -15.63 1.24
CA VAL A 209 -7.49 -14.17 1.37
C VAL A 209 -6.19 -13.59 0.82
N LYS A 210 -6.30 -12.61 -0.07
CA LYS A 210 -5.15 -11.78 -0.49
C LYS A 210 -5.50 -10.33 -0.24
N TYR A 211 -4.63 -9.62 0.47
CA TYR A 211 -4.80 -8.19 0.74
C TYR A 211 -3.46 -7.46 0.74
N LEU A 212 -3.53 -6.14 0.63
CA LEU A 212 -2.38 -5.25 0.74
C LEU A 212 -2.39 -4.59 2.12
N GLU A 213 -1.24 -4.55 2.78
CA GLU A 213 -0.94 -3.65 3.91
C GLU A 213 -0.13 -2.48 3.34
N ILE A 214 -0.55 -1.23 3.51
CA ILE A 214 0.09 -0.04 2.93
C ILE A 214 0.32 1.00 4.00
N PHE A 215 1.53 1.57 4.00
CA PHE A 215 2.00 2.47 5.05
C PHE A 215 2.56 3.74 4.45
N ARG A 216 2.26 4.88 5.09
CA ARG A 216 2.95 6.15 4.82
C ARG A 216 4.34 6.15 5.48
N SER A 217 5.27 5.41 4.88
CA SER A 217 6.61 5.16 5.40
C SER A 217 7.59 4.86 4.27
N ASP A 218 8.88 5.05 4.49
CA ASP A 218 9.92 4.50 3.61
C ASP A 218 10.21 3.02 3.90
N LYS A 219 9.79 2.52 5.08
CA LYS A 219 10.04 1.15 5.56
C LYS A 219 8.80 0.46 6.09
N PHE A 220 8.71 -0.83 5.81
CA PHE A 220 7.77 -1.73 6.48
C PHE A 220 8.33 -2.15 7.84
N GLN A 221 7.54 -2.01 8.91
CA GLN A 221 7.93 -2.38 10.26
C GLN A 221 6.73 -2.90 11.05
N ASP A 222 6.87 -4.04 11.70
CA ASP A 222 5.86 -4.59 12.61
C ASP A 222 6.48 -5.26 13.84
N ILE A 223 5.72 -5.32 14.93
CA ILE A 223 6.09 -6.03 16.16
C ILE A 223 5.10 -7.18 16.39
N SER A 224 5.62 -8.40 16.38
CA SER A 224 4.85 -9.62 16.60
C SER A 224 4.66 -9.89 18.09
N LEU A 225 3.41 -10.15 18.50
CA LEU A 225 3.10 -10.49 19.90
C LEU A 225 3.83 -11.77 20.33
N ASN A 226 3.82 -12.82 19.52
CA ASN A 226 4.46 -14.08 19.85
C ASN A 226 5.98 -13.92 20.00
N GLN A 227 6.61 -13.23 19.04
CA GLN A 227 8.04 -12.95 19.10
C GLN A 227 8.41 -12.09 20.31
N TRP A 228 7.64 -11.06 20.63
CA TRP A 228 7.86 -10.21 21.80
C TRP A 228 7.82 -11.02 23.10
N LEU A 229 6.80 -11.87 23.27
CA LEU A 229 6.70 -12.74 24.44
C LEU A 229 7.86 -13.76 24.49
N ALA A 230 8.25 -14.34 23.36
CA ALA A 230 9.35 -15.30 23.25
C ALA A 230 10.73 -14.70 23.61
N LEU A 231 10.88 -13.39 23.46
CA LEU A 231 12.10 -12.63 23.76
C LEU A 231 12.04 -11.91 25.12
N THR A 232 10.95 -12.05 25.86
CA THR A 232 10.80 -11.55 27.23
C THR A 232 11.19 -12.65 28.23
N PRO A 233 11.83 -12.34 29.38
CA PRO A 233 12.16 -13.35 30.38
C PRO A 233 10.94 -14.22 30.75
N PRO A 234 11.03 -15.57 30.71
CA PRO A 234 9.88 -16.45 30.91
C PRO A 234 9.10 -16.18 32.19
N ALA A 235 9.79 -15.87 33.30
CA ALA A 235 9.15 -15.57 34.58
C ALA A 235 8.22 -14.34 34.50
N VAL A 236 8.60 -13.33 33.70
CA VAL A 236 7.79 -12.12 33.48
C VAL A 236 6.54 -12.49 32.68
N VAL A 237 6.66 -13.23 31.58
CA VAL A 237 5.51 -13.66 30.76
C VAL A 237 4.53 -14.51 31.58
N LYS A 238 5.03 -15.48 32.35
CA LYS A 238 4.21 -16.29 33.25
C LYS A 238 3.47 -15.47 34.29
N ALA A 239 4.13 -14.45 34.87
CA ALA A 239 3.49 -13.57 35.84
C ALA A 239 2.36 -12.72 35.23
N HIS A 240 2.46 -12.33 33.95
CA HIS A 240 1.44 -11.55 33.25
C HIS A 240 0.27 -12.40 32.74
N LEU A 241 0.55 -13.59 32.19
CA LEU A 241 -0.43 -14.37 31.41
C LEU A 241 -0.80 -15.71 32.05
N GLY A 242 -0.14 -16.12 33.13
CA GLY A 242 -0.40 -17.41 33.80
C GLY A 242 0.00 -18.64 32.97
N PHE A 243 0.83 -18.48 31.94
CA PHE A 243 1.24 -19.57 31.05
C PHE A 243 2.04 -20.66 31.78
N SER A 244 1.81 -21.92 31.38
CA SER A 244 2.60 -23.06 31.84
C SER A 244 3.98 -23.08 31.16
N ASP A 245 4.90 -23.89 31.68
CA ASP A 245 6.18 -24.16 31.03
C ASP A 245 6.00 -24.70 29.60
N ASP A 246 5.01 -25.56 29.37
CA ASP A 246 4.71 -26.13 28.06
C ASP A 246 4.27 -25.06 27.04
N VAL A 247 3.52 -24.05 27.48
CA VAL A 247 3.11 -22.93 26.61
C VAL A 247 4.29 -22.02 26.31
N ILE A 248 5.10 -21.69 27.34
CA ILE A 248 6.32 -20.88 27.16
C ILE A 248 7.27 -21.56 26.17
N ALA A 249 7.43 -22.88 26.24
CA ALA A 249 8.29 -23.64 25.34
C ALA A 249 7.83 -23.61 23.87
N LYS A 250 6.57 -23.25 23.59
CA LYS A 250 6.00 -23.14 22.23
C LYS A 250 6.08 -21.72 21.65
N LEU A 251 6.46 -20.71 22.43
CA LEU A 251 6.65 -19.35 21.92
C LEU A 251 7.84 -19.30 20.93
N THR A 252 7.68 -18.58 19.83
CA THR A 252 8.64 -18.58 18.72
C THR A 252 9.44 -17.28 18.69
N LYS A 253 10.77 -17.38 18.79
CA LYS A 253 11.68 -16.22 18.68
C LYS A 253 11.81 -15.70 17.24
N THR A 254 11.46 -16.52 16.26
CA THR A 254 11.38 -16.12 14.86
C THR A 254 9.95 -15.74 14.55
N LYS A 255 9.76 -14.53 14.01
CA LYS A 255 8.46 -14.03 13.57
C LYS A 255 7.85 -14.98 12.53
N GLN A 256 6.59 -15.36 12.73
CA GLN A 256 5.87 -16.27 11.82
C GLN A 256 4.98 -15.52 10.84
N THR A 257 4.58 -14.27 11.14
CA THR A 257 3.80 -13.35 10.27
C THR A 257 2.43 -13.87 9.85
N VAL A 258 2.33 -15.00 9.14
CA VAL A 258 1.08 -15.71 8.80
C VAL A 258 1.13 -17.13 9.37
N VAL A 259 0.26 -17.42 10.32
CA VAL A 259 0.22 -18.71 11.03
C VAL A 259 -0.95 -19.55 10.54
N GLY A 260 -0.68 -20.83 10.28
CA GLY A 260 -1.70 -21.82 9.91
C GLY A 260 -2.55 -22.28 11.12
N PRO A 261 -3.58 -23.10 10.87
CA PRO A 261 -4.42 -23.66 11.93
C PRO A 261 -3.60 -24.51 12.91
N ALA A 262 -4.04 -24.50 14.18
CA ALA A 262 -3.39 -25.19 15.30
C ALA A 262 -3.57 -26.71 15.30
#